data_AF-A0A9N8RVC7-F1
#
_entry.id   AF-A0A9N8RVC7-F1
#
_cell.length_a   1.000
_cell.length_b   1.000
_cell.length_c   1.000
_cell.angle_alpha   90.00
_cell.angle_beta   90.00
_cell.angle_gamma   90.00
#
_symmetry.space_group_name_H-M   'P 1'
#
loop_
_entity.id
_entity.type
_entity.pdbx_description
1 polymer ?
#
loop_
_entity_poly.entity_id
_entity_poly.type
_entity_poly.pdbx_seq_one_letter_code
_entity_poly.pdbx_strand_id
1 'polypeptide(L)'
;MNDPGSRTRYETRLNRVLDHIYDHLDEPLDIDRLAEIACLSPYHWHRIYQAMYGEAVATTVRRLRLHRAAGYLANGSMTIAEIAERSGYSSLQSFTRTFSAVFGMPPAQFRKSGTHRRFRPGNPGDAQMVMRDAVIREVPEMAVISLLRASAFLLSSSKRRHTAFKTVGSADTCRRA
;
A
#
# COMPACT_ATOMS: atom_id res chain seq x y z
N MET A 1 9.10 -2.89 31.47
CA MET A 1 7.67 -2.65 31.15
C MET A 1 7.10 -4.01 30.76
N ASN A 2 6.87 -4.89 31.75
CA ASN A 2 6.81 -6.36 31.53
C ASN A 2 5.52 -7.02 32.04
N ASP A 3 4.41 -6.29 32.14
CA ASP A 3 3.10 -6.90 32.40
C ASP A 3 2.39 -7.23 31.07
N PRO A 4 2.08 -8.50 30.76
CA PRO A 4 1.45 -8.89 29.50
C PRO A 4 0.06 -8.29 29.30
N GLY A 5 -0.71 -8.06 30.37
CA GLY A 5 -2.04 -7.43 30.28
C GLY A 5 -1.99 -5.96 29.85
N SER A 6 -0.99 -5.22 30.32
CA SER A 6 -0.75 -3.84 29.89
C SER A 6 -0.36 -3.76 28.41
N ARG A 7 0.45 -4.71 27.92
CA ARG A 7 0.93 -4.74 26.52
C ARG A 7 -0.21 -4.92 25.53
N THR A 8 -1.12 -5.87 25.75
CA THR A 8 -2.27 -6.13 24.87
C THR A 8 -3.21 -4.92 24.74
N ARG A 9 -3.38 -4.15 25.83
CA ARG A 9 -4.18 -2.91 25.81
C ARG A 9 -3.50 -1.82 24.96
N TYR A 10 -2.18 -1.70 25.02
CA TYR A 10 -1.43 -0.77 24.16
C TYR A 10 -1.46 -1.21 22.70
N GLU A 11 -1.30 -2.50 22.42
CA GLU A 11 -1.39 -3.05 21.05
C GLU A 11 -2.74 -2.74 20.41
N THR A 12 -3.85 -2.95 21.12
CA THR A 12 -5.20 -2.63 20.60
C THR A 12 -5.34 -1.14 20.26
N ARG A 13 -4.81 -0.25 21.10
CA ARG A 13 -4.84 1.19 20.87
C ARG A 13 -3.97 1.59 19.68
N LEU A 14 -2.76 1.02 19.58
CA LEU A 14 -1.84 1.29 18.49
C LEU A 14 -2.37 0.77 17.15
N ASN A 15 -3.05 -0.38 17.13
CA ASN A 15 -3.67 -0.90 15.91
C ASN A 15 -4.71 0.07 15.34
N ARG A 16 -5.55 0.70 16.19
CA ARG A 16 -6.51 1.73 15.72
C ARG A 16 -5.81 2.92 15.06
N VAL A 17 -4.66 3.31 15.61
CA VAL A 17 -3.86 4.40 15.05
C VAL A 17 -3.25 3.98 13.72
N LEU A 18 -2.74 2.74 13.62
CA LEU A 18 -2.23 2.21 12.35
C LEU A 18 -3.31 2.13 11.29
N ASP A 19 -4.51 1.64 11.63
CA ASP A 19 -5.66 1.60 10.73
C ASP A 19 -5.99 3.00 10.20
N HIS A 20 -6.02 4.00 11.10
CA HIS A 20 -6.20 5.39 10.71
C HIS A 20 -5.09 5.90 9.77
N ILE A 21 -3.82 5.57 10.05
CA ILE A 21 -2.68 5.93 9.18
C ILE A 21 -2.83 5.29 7.79
N TYR A 22 -3.29 4.04 7.70
CA TYR A 22 -3.49 3.37 6.42
C TYR A 22 -4.58 4.03 5.58
N ASP A 23 -5.67 4.44 6.23
CA ASP A 23 -6.80 5.12 5.57
C ASP A 23 -6.45 6.55 5.13
N HIS A 24 -5.61 7.26 5.90
CA HIS A 24 -5.32 8.69 5.71
C HIS A 24 -3.86 8.94 5.28
N LEU A 25 -3.24 7.98 4.60
CA LEU A 25 -1.81 8.03 4.29
C LEU A 25 -1.42 9.21 3.37
N ASP A 26 -2.37 9.76 2.61
CA ASP A 26 -2.16 10.90 1.69
C ASP A 26 -2.27 12.27 2.40
N GLU A 27 -2.70 12.30 3.66
CA GLU A 27 -2.90 13.53 4.43
C GLU A 27 -1.65 13.92 5.24
N PRO A 28 -1.48 15.20 5.62
CA PRO A 28 -0.41 15.61 6.52
C PRO A 28 -0.43 14.80 7.83
N LEU A 29 0.74 14.38 8.30
CA LEU A 29 0.85 13.61 9.53
C LEU A 29 0.67 14.54 10.74
N ASP A 30 -0.44 14.38 11.47
CA ASP A 30 -0.72 15.11 12.70
C ASP A 30 -0.52 14.20 13.92
N ILE A 31 0.56 14.45 14.67
CA ILE A 31 0.92 13.65 15.85
C ILE A 31 -0.12 13.80 16.97
N ASP A 32 -0.68 15.00 17.13
CA ASP A 32 -1.65 15.27 18.19
C ASP A 32 -2.93 14.47 17.91
N ARG A 33 -3.37 14.45 16.65
CA ARG A 33 -4.50 13.63 16.22
C ARG A 33 -4.29 12.14 16.44
N LEU A 34 -3.10 11.61 16.13
CA LEU A 34 -2.80 10.19 16.37
C LEU A 34 -2.80 9.84 17.87
N ALA A 35 -2.35 10.76 18.71
CA ALA A 35 -2.36 10.59 20.17
C ALA A 35 -3.79 10.60 20.73
N GLU A 36 -4.67 11.46 20.22
CA GLU A 36 -6.10 11.47 20.55
C GLU A 36 -6.77 10.13 20.24
N ILE A 37 -6.51 9.58 19.04
CA ILE A 37 -7.05 8.28 18.61
C ILE A 37 -6.57 7.14 19.54
N ALA A 38 -5.33 7.23 20.01
CA ALA A 38 -4.78 6.28 20.98
C ALA A 38 -5.32 6.48 22.42
N CYS A 39 -6.03 7.58 22.67
CA CYS A 39 -6.43 8.07 24.01
C CYS A 39 -5.22 8.21 24.96
N LEU A 40 -4.12 8.79 24.46
CA LEU A 40 -2.88 9.04 25.20
C LEU A 40 -2.41 10.48 24.96
N SER A 41 -1.58 11.01 25.86
CA SER A 41 -0.90 12.28 25.57
C SER A 41 0.12 12.10 24.44
N PRO A 42 0.38 13.14 23.61
CA PRO A 42 1.31 13.05 22.48
C PRO A 42 2.70 12.53 22.85
N TYR A 43 3.24 13.02 23.97
CA TYR A 43 4.54 12.60 24.49
C TYR A 43 4.56 11.11 24.90
N HIS A 44 3.53 10.66 25.63
CA HIS A 44 3.46 9.27 26.07
C HIS A 44 3.23 8.33 24.88
N TRP A 45 2.35 8.70 23.96
CA TRP A 45 2.09 7.94 22.75
C TRP A 45 3.36 7.73 21.92
N HIS A 46 4.13 8.79 21.66
CA HIS A 46 5.37 8.67 20.88
C HIS A 46 6.38 7.72 21.54
N ARG A 47 6.53 7.79 22.87
CA ARG A 47 7.41 6.90 23.64
C ARG A 47 6.96 5.44 23.56
N ILE A 48 5.66 5.19 23.69
CA ILE A 48 5.09 3.84 23.58
C ILE A 48 5.23 3.30 22.15
N TYR A 49 4.97 4.12 21.14
CA TYR A 49 5.12 3.73 19.74
C TYR A 49 6.55 3.30 19.44
N GLN A 50 7.55 4.12 19.80
CA GLN A 50 8.95 3.79 19.61
C GLN A 50 9.38 2.54 20.40
N ALA A 51 8.89 2.38 21.64
CA ALA A 51 9.19 1.19 22.45
C ALA A 51 8.59 -0.10 21.86
N MET A 52 7.47 -0.01 21.14
CA MET A 52 6.78 -1.17 20.54
C MET A 52 7.29 -1.51 19.14
N TYR A 53 7.50 -0.50 18.27
CA TYR A 53 7.85 -0.69 16.85
C TYR A 53 9.33 -0.46 16.55
N GLY A 54 10.10 0.10 17.50
CA GLY A 54 11.54 0.36 17.33
C GLY A 54 11.87 1.53 16.39
N GLU A 55 10.87 2.20 15.81
CA GLU A 55 11.04 3.33 14.92
C GLU A 55 10.06 4.47 15.25
N ALA A 56 10.35 5.67 14.76
CA ALA A 56 9.41 6.80 14.85
C ALA A 56 8.28 6.64 13.84
N VAL A 57 7.08 7.09 14.20
CA VAL A 57 5.89 7.02 13.32
C VAL A 57 6.12 7.66 11.95
N ALA A 58 6.85 8.79 11.90
CA ALA A 58 7.16 9.48 10.65
C ALA A 58 7.99 8.59 9.70
N THR A 59 8.85 7.73 10.24
CA THR A 59 9.62 6.77 9.45
C THR A 59 8.72 5.68 8.89
N THR A 60 7.82 5.14 9.72
CA THR A 60 6.81 4.17 9.28
C THR A 60 5.94 4.73 8.16
N VAL A 61 5.41 5.95 8.33
CA VAL A 61 4.57 6.62 7.32
C VAL A 61 5.34 6.84 6.02
N ARG A 62 6.59 7.32 6.07
CA ARG A 62 7.43 7.46 4.88
C ARG A 62 7.63 6.13 4.16
N ARG A 63 7.91 5.05 4.91
CA ARG A 63 8.06 3.70 4.36
C ARG A 63 6.77 3.22 3.69
N LEU A 64 5.62 3.39 4.34
CA LEU A 64 4.31 3.04 3.80
C LEU A 64 3.98 3.83 2.52
N ARG A 65 4.23 5.15 2.51
CA ARG A 65 4.05 5.99 1.32
C ARG A 65 4.93 5.52 0.16
N LEU A 66 6.17 5.16 0.44
CA LEU A 66 7.10 4.67 -0.58
C LEU A 66 6.68 3.29 -1.13
N HIS A 67 6.14 2.40 -0.31
CA HIS A 67 5.54 1.15 -0.78
C HIS A 67 4.30 1.39 -1.66
N ARG A 68 3.43 2.33 -1.29
CA ARG A 68 2.29 2.74 -2.12
C ARG A 68 2.76 3.33 -3.45
N ALA A 69 3.81 4.15 -3.44
CA ALA A 69 4.44 4.69 -4.64
C ALA A 69 4.92 3.60 -5.60
N ALA A 70 5.53 2.53 -5.07
CA ALA A 70 5.92 1.37 -5.86
C ALA A 70 4.70 0.69 -6.52
N GLY A 71 3.58 0.59 -5.82
CA GLY A 71 2.31 0.11 -6.38
C GLY A 71 1.81 0.98 -7.54
N TYR A 72 1.85 2.30 -7.40
CA TYR A 72 1.49 3.23 -8.48
C TYR A 72 2.44 3.17 -9.67
N LEU A 73 3.74 2.95 -9.43
CA LEU A 73 4.72 2.78 -10.49
C LEU A 73 4.52 1.48 -11.28
N ALA A 74 4.09 0.41 -10.62
CA ALA A 74 3.88 -0.90 -11.23
C ALA A 74 2.55 -1.00 -12.01
N ASN A 75 1.47 -0.44 -11.46
CA ASN A 75 0.10 -0.70 -11.95
C ASN A 75 -0.61 0.56 -12.47
N GLY A 76 -0.04 1.75 -12.31
CA GLY A 76 -0.69 3.02 -12.60
C GLY A 76 -0.18 3.72 -13.86
N SER A 77 -0.99 4.66 -14.36
CA SER A 77 -0.64 5.56 -15.47
C SER A 77 -0.08 6.91 -15.03
N MET A 78 -0.06 7.19 -13.72
CA MET A 78 0.40 8.45 -13.16
C MET A 78 1.84 8.77 -13.55
N THR A 79 2.20 10.04 -13.66
CA THR A 79 3.60 10.44 -13.87
C THR A 79 4.44 10.21 -12.60
N ILE A 80 5.76 10.08 -12.75
CA ILE A 80 6.65 9.90 -11.58
C ILE A 80 6.63 11.15 -10.68
N ALA A 81 6.45 12.33 -11.27
CA ALA A 81 6.32 13.59 -10.52
C ALA A 81 5.07 13.60 -9.62
N GLU A 82 3.90 13.23 -10.16
CA GLU A 82 2.66 13.14 -9.37
C GLU A 82 2.76 12.09 -8.25
N ILE A 83 3.43 10.97 -8.52
CA ILE A 83 3.65 9.93 -7.50
C ILE A 83 4.56 10.45 -6.38
N ALA A 84 5.61 11.20 -6.72
CA ALA A 84 6.52 11.80 -5.73
C ALA A 84 5.79 12.80 -4.84
N GLU A 85 4.96 13.67 -5.42
CA GLU A 85 4.15 14.66 -4.70
C GLU A 85 3.16 13.98 -3.74
N ARG A 86 2.40 12.99 -4.23
CA ARG A 86 1.47 12.21 -3.39
C ARG A 86 2.16 11.44 -2.28
N SER A 87 3.41 11.03 -2.49
CA SER A 87 4.20 10.36 -1.48
C SER A 87 4.80 11.32 -0.44
N GLY A 88 4.49 12.62 -0.53
CA GLY A 88 4.93 13.67 0.40
C GLY A 88 6.37 14.14 0.17
N TYR A 89 6.92 13.98 -1.03
CA TYR A 89 8.24 14.49 -1.37
C TYR A 89 8.13 15.85 -2.07
N SER A 90 8.88 16.84 -1.58
CA SER A 90 8.95 18.18 -2.16
C SER A 90 9.70 18.23 -3.49
N SER A 91 10.58 17.25 -3.77
CA SER A 91 11.33 17.19 -5.01
C SER A 91 11.44 15.77 -5.56
N LEU A 92 11.35 15.67 -6.89
CA LEU A 92 11.48 14.41 -7.63
C LEU A 92 12.87 13.77 -7.43
N GLN A 93 13.91 14.59 -7.27
CA GLN A 93 15.28 14.12 -7.01
C GLN A 93 15.37 13.42 -5.64
N SER A 94 14.77 14.01 -4.60
CA SER A 94 14.72 13.40 -3.27
C SER A 94 13.97 12.07 -3.30
N PHE A 95 12.81 12.04 -3.95
CA PHE A 95 12.05 10.81 -4.16
C PHE A 95 12.86 9.74 -4.88
N THR A 96 13.50 10.09 -6.00
CA THR A 96 14.28 9.14 -6.81
C THR A 96 15.44 8.54 -6.03
N ARG A 97 16.16 9.36 -5.23
CA ARG A 97 17.26 8.89 -4.38
C ARG A 97 16.78 7.93 -3.31
N THR A 98 15.73 8.29 -2.57
CA THR A 98 15.17 7.44 -1.51
C THR A 98 14.56 6.16 -2.08
N PHE A 99 13.82 6.25 -3.19
CA PHE A 99 13.22 5.10 -3.85
C PHE A 99 14.30 4.11 -4.31
N SER A 100 15.35 4.61 -4.97
CA SER A 100 16.47 3.76 -5.43
C SER A 100 17.21 3.11 -4.28
N ALA A 101 17.40 3.82 -3.16
CA ALA A 101 18.04 3.27 -1.97
C ALA A 101 17.24 2.10 -1.35
N VAL A 102 15.90 2.16 -1.40
CA VAL A 102 15.03 1.12 -0.82
C VAL A 102 14.77 -0.05 -1.78
N PHE A 103 14.53 0.23 -3.05
CA PHE A 103 14.16 -0.79 -4.05
C PHE A 103 15.32 -1.27 -4.92
N GLY A 104 16.50 -0.66 -4.79
CA GLY A 104 17.71 -1.01 -5.56
C GLY A 104 17.70 -0.54 -7.01
N MET A 105 16.66 0.18 -7.45
CA MET A 105 16.57 0.70 -8.82
C MET A 105 15.76 2.01 -8.90
N PRO A 106 16.03 2.87 -9.90
CA PRO A 106 15.26 4.09 -10.11
C PRO A 106 13.79 3.84 -10.45
N PRO A 107 12.87 4.76 -10.10
CA PRO A 107 11.43 4.61 -10.30
C PRO A 107 11.04 4.47 -11.78
N ALA A 108 11.75 5.13 -12.69
CA ALA A 108 11.53 5.00 -14.13
C ALA A 108 11.87 3.59 -14.65
N GLN A 109 12.93 2.98 -14.11
CA GLN A 109 13.31 1.62 -14.42
C GLN A 109 12.33 0.63 -13.78
N PHE A 110 11.93 0.87 -12.53
CA PHE A 110 10.95 0.08 -11.82
C PHE A 110 9.62 -0.05 -12.58
N ARG A 111 9.13 1.06 -13.16
CA ARG A 111 7.94 1.09 -14.02
C ARG A 111 8.10 0.21 -15.26
N LYS A 112 9.24 0.30 -15.95
CA LYS A 112 9.52 -0.50 -17.16
C LYS A 112 9.68 -1.98 -16.86
N SER A 113 10.29 -2.32 -15.72
CA SER A 113 10.46 -3.71 -15.30
C SER A 113 9.14 -4.39 -14.91
N GLY A 114 8.07 -3.60 -14.72
CA GLY A 114 6.69 -4.06 -14.79
C GLY A 114 6.45 -5.39 -14.10
N THR A 115 6.86 -5.56 -12.84
CA THR A 115 6.37 -6.67 -12.02
C THR A 115 6.78 -6.49 -10.57
N HIS A 116 5.79 -6.67 -9.70
CA HIS A 116 5.97 -7.16 -8.33
C HIS A 116 7.20 -8.04 -8.29
N ARG A 117 8.21 -7.60 -7.52
CA ARG A 117 9.48 -8.28 -7.24
C ARG A 117 9.32 -9.76 -7.56
N ARG A 118 9.86 -10.25 -8.72
CA ARG A 118 9.76 -11.67 -9.09
C ARG A 118 10.03 -12.45 -7.81
N PHE A 119 9.08 -13.29 -7.42
CA PHE A 119 9.18 -14.04 -6.18
C PHE A 119 10.58 -14.67 -6.16
N ARG A 120 11.45 -14.14 -5.30
CA ARG A 120 12.78 -14.68 -5.10
C ARG A 120 12.57 -15.75 -4.04
N PRO A 121 12.66 -17.04 -4.37
CA PRO A 121 12.69 -18.05 -3.31
C PRO A 121 13.84 -17.65 -2.37
N GLY A 122 13.52 -17.46 -1.09
CA GLY A 122 14.51 -17.12 -0.07
C GLY A 122 15.62 -18.17 -0.07
N ASN A 123 16.87 -17.75 0.10
CA ASN A 123 17.94 -18.72 0.26
C ASN A 123 17.75 -19.45 1.60
N PRO A 124 18.04 -20.76 1.68
CA PRO A 124 18.03 -21.49 2.95
C PRO A 124 19.13 -20.92 3.85
N GLY A 125 18.75 -19.95 4.69
CA GLY A 125 19.66 -19.12 5.48
C GLY A 125 19.03 -17.81 5.95
N ASP A 126 17.99 -17.34 5.25
CA ASP A 126 17.18 -16.21 5.68
C ASP A 126 16.26 -16.64 6.83
N ALA A 127 16.80 -16.63 8.05
CA ALA A 127 16.11 -17.00 9.28
C ALA A 127 15.00 -15.98 9.61
N GLN A 128 13.84 -16.13 8.96
CA GLN A 128 12.46 -15.97 9.44
C GLN A 128 11.52 -15.85 8.21
N MET A 129 11.45 -16.90 7.39
CA MET A 129 10.40 -16.99 6.37
C MET A 129 9.24 -17.79 6.95
N VAL A 130 8.19 -17.10 7.43
CA VAL A 130 6.92 -17.76 7.73
C VAL A 130 6.34 -18.16 6.39
N MET A 131 6.59 -19.40 5.97
CA MET A 131 5.92 -20.03 4.84
C MET A 131 4.42 -19.94 5.13
N ARG A 132 3.72 -19.08 4.37
CA ARG A 132 2.27 -19.19 4.29
C ARG A 132 2.02 -20.36 3.36
N ASP A 133 1.30 -21.38 3.83
CA ASP A 133 0.84 -22.47 2.98
C ASP A 133 -0.06 -21.89 1.88
N ALA A 134 0.54 -21.62 0.73
CA ALA A 134 -0.17 -21.14 -0.45
C ALA A 134 -0.60 -22.36 -1.25
N VAL A 135 -1.89 -22.69 -1.17
CA VAL A 135 -2.48 -23.73 -2.02
C VAL A 135 -2.89 -23.07 -3.33
N ILE A 136 -2.23 -23.44 -4.43
CA ILE A 136 -2.70 -23.07 -5.77
C ILE A 136 -3.96 -23.90 -6.05
N ARG A 137 -5.08 -23.24 -6.28
CA ARG A 137 -6.35 -23.88 -6.65
C ARG A 137 -6.79 -23.36 -8.01
N GLU A 138 -7.23 -24.27 -8.88
CA GLU A 138 -7.98 -23.87 -10.07
C GLU A 138 -9.34 -23.32 -9.63
N VAL A 139 -9.63 -22.08 -10.04
CA VAL A 139 -10.88 -21.40 -9.74
C VAL A 139 -11.77 -21.56 -10.96
N PRO A 140 -12.94 -22.23 -10.86
CA PRO A 140 -13.85 -22.35 -12.00
C PRO A 140 -14.37 -20.96 -12.41
N GLU A 141 -14.70 -20.78 -13.69
CA GLU A 141 -15.38 -19.57 -14.15
C GLU A 141 -16.67 -19.38 -13.34
N MET A 142 -16.78 -18.25 -12.64
CA MET A 142 -17.94 -17.94 -11.80
C MET A 142 -18.44 -16.54 -12.09
N ALA A 143 -19.77 -16.40 -12.17
CA ALA A 143 -20.42 -15.10 -12.25
C ALA A 143 -20.29 -14.39 -10.90
N VAL A 144 -19.47 -13.34 -10.86
CA VAL A 144 -19.32 -12.47 -9.68
C VAL A 144 -20.17 -11.22 -9.86
N ILE A 145 -20.93 -10.84 -8.82
CA ILE A 145 -21.51 -9.51 -8.72
C ILE A 145 -20.51 -8.66 -7.97
N SER A 146 -19.83 -7.76 -8.67
CA SER A 146 -18.94 -6.80 -8.04
C SER A 146 -19.70 -5.52 -7.71
N LEU A 147 -19.68 -5.15 -6.42
CA LEU A 147 -19.91 -3.77 -6.02
C LEU A 147 -18.54 -3.10 -6.03
N LEU A 148 -18.29 -2.25 -7.02
CA LEU A 148 -17.19 -1.31 -6.97
C LEU A 148 -17.48 -0.34 -5.82
N ARG A 149 -17.10 -0.74 -4.61
CA ARG A 149 -16.96 0.22 -3.52
C ARG A 149 -15.76 1.07 -3.92
N ALA A 150 -16.05 2.26 -4.42
CA ALA A 150 -15.05 3.30 -4.47
C ALA A 150 -14.72 3.63 -3.01
N SER A 151 -13.81 2.86 -2.41
CA SER A 151 -13.05 3.39 -1.30
C SER A 151 -12.45 4.70 -1.81
N ALA A 152 -12.55 5.76 -1.01
CA ALA A 152 -12.01 7.08 -1.35
C ALA A 152 -10.53 7.03 -1.77
N PHE A 153 -9.88 5.89 -1.51
CA PHE A 153 -8.55 5.50 -1.96
C PHE A 153 -8.29 5.61 -3.49
N LEU A 154 -9.29 5.52 -4.37
CA LEU A 154 -9.08 5.62 -5.83
C LEU A 154 -9.73 6.83 -6.52
N LEU A 155 -10.47 7.68 -5.80
CA LEU A 155 -11.27 8.74 -6.45
C LEU A 155 -10.55 10.07 -6.69
N SER A 156 -9.25 10.17 -6.37
CA SER A 156 -8.51 11.43 -6.56
C SER A 156 -8.02 11.68 -8.01
N SER A 157 -8.26 10.81 -9.00
CA SER A 157 -7.84 11.10 -10.39
C SER A 157 -8.58 10.29 -11.46
N SER A 158 -9.70 10.81 -11.96
CA SER A 158 -10.03 10.68 -13.39
C SER A 158 -11.03 11.75 -13.81
N LYS A 159 -10.49 12.87 -14.29
CA LYS A 159 -11.23 13.85 -15.07
C LYS A 159 -11.56 13.20 -16.41
N ARG A 160 -12.87 13.03 -16.67
CA ARG A 160 -13.54 12.61 -17.91
C ARG A 160 -12.67 12.74 -19.17
N ARG A 161 -12.58 11.64 -19.94
CA ARG A 161 -12.69 11.70 -21.40
C ARG A 161 -13.61 10.58 -21.86
N HIS A 162 -14.68 11.01 -22.54
CA HIS A 162 -15.57 10.17 -23.31
C HIS A 162 -14.78 9.50 -24.44
N THR A 163 -14.88 8.18 -24.56
CA THR A 163 -14.86 7.52 -25.87
C THR A 163 -15.82 6.34 -25.83
N ALA A 164 -16.90 6.52 -26.59
CA ALA A 164 -17.83 5.48 -26.97
C ALA A 164 -17.14 4.45 -27.89
N PHE A 165 -17.48 3.17 -27.73
CA PHE A 165 -17.44 2.19 -28.81
C PHE A 165 -18.41 1.05 -28.44
N LYS A 166 -19.67 1.14 -28.87
CA LYS A 166 -20.28 0.61 -30.10
C LYS A 166 -20.34 -0.93 -30.15
N THR A 167 -21.59 -1.39 -30.09
CA THR A 167 -22.15 -2.72 -30.36
C THR A 167 -21.76 -3.34 -31.70
N VAL A 168 -21.50 -4.66 -31.69
CA VAL A 168 -21.82 -5.68 -32.73
C VAL A 168 -22.04 -6.98 -31.92
N GLY A 169 -23.09 -7.79 -31.98
CA GLY A 169 -24.11 -7.99 -33.02
C GLY A 169 -23.92 -9.37 -33.67
N SER A 170 -24.80 -10.33 -33.36
CA SER A 170 -25.06 -11.61 -34.07
C SER A 170 -23.98 -12.70 -33.97
N ALA A 171 -24.21 -13.81 -33.27
CA ALA A 171 -24.93 -15.02 -33.71
C ALA A 171 -24.33 -15.65 -34.97
N ASP A 172 -23.72 -16.84 -34.82
CA ASP A 172 -23.97 -17.93 -35.74
C ASP A 172 -23.78 -19.29 -35.08
N THR A 173 -24.75 -20.13 -35.38
CA THR A 173 -25.00 -21.46 -34.81
C THR A 173 -24.51 -22.48 -35.82
N CYS A 174 -24.22 -23.70 -35.34
CA CYS A 174 -24.31 -24.94 -36.12
C CYS A 174 -23.13 -25.29 -37.05
N ARG A 175 -22.33 -26.29 -36.63
CA ARG A 175 -22.05 -27.43 -37.51
C ARG A 175 -21.82 -28.71 -36.72
N ARG A 176 -22.66 -29.70 -37.05
CA ARG A 176 -22.61 -31.12 -36.66
C ARG A 176 -21.29 -31.78 -37.08
N ALA A 177 -20.88 -32.79 -36.32
CA ALA A 177 -20.74 -34.16 -36.80
C ALA A 177 -21.15 -35.11 -35.66
#